data_AF-A0A916SPZ6-F1
#
_entry.id   AF-A0A916SPZ6-F1
#
_cell.length_a   1.000
_cell.length_b   1.000
_cell.length_c   1.000
_cell.angle_alpha   90.00
_cell.angle_beta   90.00
_cell.angle_gamma   90.00
#
_symmetry.space_group_name_H-M   'P 1'
#
loop_
_entity.id
_entity.type
_entity.pdbx_description
1 polymer ?
#
loop_
_entity_poly.entity_id
_entity_poly.type
_entity_poly.pdbx_seq_one_letter_code
_entity_poly.pdbx_strand_id
1 'polypeptide(L)' 'MNSPENRTRRTLFFGRTGTWALIEDIRRGGYTWKSDDYEIIRYDDIQRQLETGILDEPDDG' A
#
# COMPACT_ATOMS: atom_id res chain seq x y z
N MET A 1 -14.36 -23.35 -7.34
CA MET A 1 -13.64 -22.95 -6.12
C MET A 1 -12.34 -22.27 -6.54
N ASN A 2 -12.38 -20.96 -6.77
CA ASN A 2 -11.14 -20.17 -6.84
C ASN A 2 -10.95 -19.64 -5.43
N SER A 3 -9.99 -20.15 -4.67
CA SER A 3 -9.48 -19.44 -3.48
C SER A 3 -8.36 -18.53 -3.98
N PRO A 4 -8.65 -17.26 -4.32
CA PRO A 4 -7.76 -16.40 -5.10
C PRO A 4 -6.98 -15.43 -4.20
N GLU A 5 -7.04 -15.60 -2.88
CA GLU A 5 -6.93 -14.50 -1.92
C GLU A 5 -5.50 -14.01 -1.58
N ASN A 6 -4.43 -14.65 -2.08
CA ASN A 6 -3.08 -14.31 -1.60
C ASN A 6 -1.96 -14.28 -2.64
N ARG A 7 -2.26 -14.09 -3.93
CA ARG A 7 -1.22 -13.81 -4.92
C ARG A 7 -0.89 -12.32 -4.96
N THR A 8 -0.08 -11.88 -3.99
CA THR A 8 0.74 -10.67 -4.07
C THR A 8 -0.04 -9.36 -4.15
N ARG A 9 -0.77 -9.02 -3.08
CA ARG A 9 -1.20 -7.63 -2.89
C ARG A 9 0.04 -6.76 -2.70
N ARG A 10 0.20 -5.77 -3.56
CA ARG A 10 1.28 -4.78 -3.50
C ARG A 10 0.65 -3.45 -3.17
N THR A 11 1.25 -2.75 -2.23
CA THR A 11 0.84 -1.42 -1.78
C THR A 11 1.73 -0.39 -2.47
N LEU A 12 1.13 0.71 -2.88
CA LEU A 12 1.85 1.89 -3.34
C LEU A 12 1.83 2.94 -2.23
N PHE A 13 2.99 3.52 -1.98
CA PHE A 13 3.17 4.66 -1.11
C PHE A 13 3.42 5.90 -1.96
N PHE A 14 2.62 6.94 -1.76
CA PHE A 14 2.78 8.23 -2.40
C PHE A 14 3.58 9.16 -1.49
N GLY A 15 4.75 9.57 -1.98
CA GLY A 15 5.61 10.50 -1.26
C GLY A 15 4.96 11.88 -1.06
N ARG A 16 5.41 12.57 0.00
CA ARG A 16 5.05 13.94 0.44
C ARG A 16 3.74 14.11 1.21
N THR A 17 2.75 13.25 1.01
CA THR A 17 1.49 13.30 1.79
C THR A 17 1.30 12.10 2.73
N GLY A 18 2.23 11.13 2.73
CA GLY A 18 2.11 9.91 3.54
C GLY A 18 0.92 9.04 3.15
N THR A 19 0.39 9.23 1.94
CA THR A 19 -0.81 8.54 1.47
C THR A 19 -0.40 7.21 0.82
N TRP A 20 -1.21 6.18 1.00
CA TRP A 20 -0.99 4.89 0.33
C TRP A 20 -2.27 4.37 -0.33
N ALA A 21 -2.12 3.52 -1.33
CA ALA A 21 -3.22 2.84 -2.01
C ALA A 21 -2.80 1.46 -2.51
N LEU A 22 -3.75 0.55 -2.70
CA LEU A 22 -3.46 -0.76 -3.30
C LEU A 22 -3.28 -0.62 -4.82
N ILE A 23 -2.34 -1.38 -5.41
CA ILE A 23 -2.16 -1.44 -6.87
C ILE A 23 -3.47 -1.76 -7.59
N GLU A 24 -4.27 -2.66 -7.02
CA GLU A 24 -5.56 -3.06 -7.61
C GLU A 24 -6.56 -1.91 -7.66
N ASP A 25 -6.60 -1.04 -6.64
CA ASP A 25 -7.49 0.11 -6.62
C ASP A 25 -7.06 1.18 -7.64
N ILE A 26 -5.75 1.37 -7.84
CA ILE A 26 -5.25 2.21 -8.94
C ILE A 26 -5.65 1.62 -10.28
N ARG A 27 -5.49 0.31 -10.47
CA ARG A 27 -5.84 -0.37 -11.72
C ARG A 27 -7.33 -0.30 -12.03
N ARG A 28 -8.17 -0.28 -10.99
CA ARG A 28 -9.62 -0.08 -11.10
C ARG A 28 -10.02 1.37 -11.38
N GLY A 29 -9.08 2.32 -11.37
CA GLY A 29 -9.33 3.73 -11.62
C GLY A 29 -9.85 4.48 -10.39
N GLY A 30 -9.74 3.91 -9.18
CA GLY A 30 -10.18 4.55 -7.94
C GLY A 30 -9.28 5.71 -7.47
N TYR A 31 -8.07 5.83 -8.03
CA TYR A 31 -7.11 6.87 -7.68
C TYR A 31 -6.60 7.57 -8.95
N THR A 32 -6.95 8.84 -9.11
CA THR A 32 -6.59 9.68 -10.27
C THR A 32 -5.30 10.48 -10.07
N TRP A 33 -4.87 10.66 -8.82
CA TRP A 33 -3.61 11.31 -8.50
C TRP A 33 -2.48 10.27 -8.53
N LYS A 34 -1.61 10.35 -9.55
CA LYS A 34 -0.28 9.76 -9.50
C LYS A 34 0.74 10.88 -9.26
N SER A 35 1.43 10.84 -8.13
CA SER A 35 2.70 11.55 -7.98
C SER A 35 3.74 10.78 -8.79
N ASP A 36 4.69 11.44 -9.45
CA ASP A 36 5.77 10.74 -10.17
C ASP A 36 6.74 10.02 -9.21
N ASP A 37 6.79 10.44 -7.94
CA ASP A 37 7.60 9.87 -6.87
C ASP A 37 6.77 8.97 -5.94
N TYR A 38 6.62 7.69 -6.30
CA TYR A 38 6.00 6.67 -5.44
C TYR A 38 6.93 5.47 -5.21
N GLU A 39 6.80 4.84 -4.04
CA GLU A 39 7.47 3.58 -3.72
C GLU A 39 6.44 2.44 -3.72
N ILE A 40 6.81 1.28 -4.30
CA ILE A 40 5.97 0.08 -4.26
C ILE A 40 6.47 -0.84 -3.15
N ILE A 41 5.64 -1.05 -2.14
CA ILE A 41 5.92 -1.88 -0.98
C ILE A 41 5.08 -3.14 -1.05
N ARG A 42 5.66 -4.30 -0.71
CA ARG A 42 4.87 -5.53 -0.66
C ARG A 42 4.03 -5.56 0.61
N TYR A 43 2.81 -6.09 0.51
CA TYR A 43 1.94 -6.23 1.67
C TYR A 43 2.49 -7.20 2.74
N ASP A 44 3.35 -8.13 2.35
CA ASP A 44 4.06 -9.04 3.28
C ASP A 44 5.26 -8.37 3.96
N ASP A 45 5.72 -7.23 3.44
CA ASP A 45 6.84 -6.49 4.00
C ASP A 45 6.34 -5.58 5.13
N ILE A 46 6.04 -6.20 6.26
CA ILE A 46 5.49 -5.52 7.45
C ILE A 46 6.46 -4.45 7.95
N GLN A 47 7.77 -4.73 7.92
CA GLN A 47 8.80 -3.78 8.35
C GLN A 47 8.76 -2.51 7.50
N ARG A 48 8.78 -2.62 6.17
CA ARG A 48 8.68 -1.44 5.29
C ARG A 48 7.37 -0.69 5.43
N GLN A 49 6.26 -1.42 5.67
CA GLN A 49 4.97 -0.79 5.90
C GLN A 49 4.93 0.02 7.21
N LEU A 50 5.59 -0.44 8.26
CA LEU A 50 5.74 0.31 9.52
C LEU A 50 6.65 1.54 9.32
N GLU A 51 7.81 1.36 8.66
CA GLU A 51 8.76 2.46 8.38
C GLU A 51 8.13 3.59 7.55
N THR A 52 7.17 3.26 6.68
CA THR A 52 6.47 4.22 5.83
C THR A 52 5.16 4.74 6.41
N GLY A 53 4.74 4.24 7.59
CA GLY A 53 3.47 4.61 8.22
C GLY A 53 2.24 4.10 7.46
N ILE A 54 2.40 3.08 6.61
CA ILE A 54 1.27 2.34 6.00
C ILE A 54 0.56 1.52 7.07
N LEU A 55 1.35 0.85 7.90
CA LEU A 55 0.87 0.26 9.14
C LEU A 55 1.08 1.31 10.23
N ASP A 56 -0.03 1.77 10.81
CA ASP A 56 0.01 2.48 12.08
C ASP A 56 0.34 1.42 13.15
N GLU A 57 1.41 1.62 13.91
CA GLU A 57 1.67 0.79 15.08
C GLU A 57 0.47 0.97 16.02
N PRO A 58 -0.22 -0.10 16.46
CA PRO A 58 -1.30 0.07 17.42
C PRO A 58 -0.71 0.77 18.65
N ASP A 59 -1.24 1.96 18.95
CA ASP A 59 -0.97 2.71 20.19
C ASP A 59 -1.41 1.80 21.36
N ASP A 60 -0.50 0.94 21.81
CA ASP A 60 -0.65 0.12 23.01
C ASP A 60 -0.37 1.05 24.19
N GLY A 61 -1.42 1.77 24.59
CA GLY A 61 -1.42 2.70 25.72
C GLY A 61 -1.21 2.04 27.09
#